data_AF-A0A967FCZ5-F1
#
_entry.id   AF-A0A967FCZ5-F1
#
_cell.length_a   1.000
_cell.length_b   1.000
_cell.length_c   1.000
_cell.angle_alpha   90.00
_cell.angle_beta   90.00
_cell.angle_gamma   90.00
#
_symmetry.space_group_name_H-M   'P 1'
#
loop_
_entity.id
_entity.type
_entity.pdbx_description
1 polymer ?
#
loop_
_entity_poly.entity_id
_entity_poly.type
_entity_poly.pdbx_seq_one_letter_code
_entity_poly.pdbx_strand_id
1 'polypeptide(L)'
;FLDMLPDETADKLLHLMEPEEAEEVREILSYEDETAGRLMNRDVAALRRYWTVSEALNYIRSLVEADETETIHYLYVIDRDYR
;
A
#
# COMPACT_ATOMS: atom_id res chain seq x y z
N PHE A 1 -2.20 13.87 6.50
CA PHE A 1 -1.33 14.82 7.23
C PHE A 1 -0.58 15.75 6.28
N LEU A 2 0.17 15.22 5.30
CA LEU A 2 0.92 16.04 4.34
C LEU A 2 0.04 16.92 3.43
N ASP A 3 -1.14 16.43 3.10
CA ASP A 3 -2.22 17.10 2.36
C ASP A 3 -2.73 18.39 3.02
N MET A 4 -2.63 18.49 4.34
CA MET A 4 -3.09 19.67 5.09
C MET A 4 -1.99 20.73 5.29
N LEU A 5 -0.78 20.48 4.78
CA LEU A 5 0.36 21.38 4.92
C LEU A 5 0.48 22.30 3.69
N PRO A 6 1.11 23.48 3.84
CA PRO A 6 1.51 24.28 2.69
C PRO A 6 2.44 23.48 1.77
N ASP A 7 2.30 23.63 0.46
CA ASP A 7 3.05 22.89 -0.58
C ASP A 7 4.56 22.85 -0.30
N GLU A 8 5.15 24.00 0.05
CA GLU A 8 6.59 24.10 0.34
C GLU A 8 7.03 23.22 1.53
N THR A 9 6.14 23.01 2.50
CA THR A 9 6.42 22.17 3.67
C THR A 9 6.24 20.70 3.34
N ALA A 10 5.17 20.36 2.60
CA ALA A 10 4.95 19.00 2.11
C ALA A 10 6.12 18.54 1.21
N ASP A 11 6.57 19.38 0.29
CA ASP A 11 7.71 19.09 -0.57
C ASP A 11 9.00 18.86 0.21
N LYS A 12 9.29 19.67 1.24
CA LYS A 12 10.46 19.47 2.09
C LYS A 12 10.41 18.13 2.81
N LEU A 13 9.23 17.72 3.30
CA LEU A 13 9.06 16.42 3.96
C LEU A 13 9.20 15.27 2.96
N LEU A 14 8.66 15.39 1.75
CA LEU A 14 8.83 14.41 0.68
C LEU A 14 10.30 14.26 0.25
N HIS A 15 11.11 15.31 0.33
CA HIS A 15 12.56 15.24 0.06
C HIS A 15 13.37 14.57 1.17
N LEU A 16 12.80 14.44 2.37
CA LEU A 16 13.44 13.76 3.51
C LEU A 16 13.05 12.28 3.58
N MET A 17 12.05 11.85 2.82
CA MET A 17 11.62 10.46 2.71
C MET A 17 12.54 9.68 1.77
N GLU A 18 12.54 8.35 1.90
CA GLU A 18 13.16 7.50 0.91
C GLU A 18 12.48 7.70 -0.45
N PRO A 19 13.22 7.68 -1.58
CA PRO A 19 12.66 8.03 -2.89
C PRO A 19 11.42 7.22 -3.29
N GLU A 20 11.39 5.95 -2.90
CA GLU A 20 10.32 5.00 -3.19
C GLU A 20 9.04 5.33 -2.40
N GLU A 21 9.17 5.59 -1.09
CA GLU A 21 8.07 6.02 -0.22
C GLU A 21 7.52 7.38 -0.65
N ALA A 22 8.41 8.32 -0.98
CA ALA A 22 8.01 9.65 -1.44
C ALA A 22 7.18 9.59 -2.73
N GLU A 23 7.54 8.68 -3.64
CA GLU A 23 6.80 8.49 -4.89
C GLU A 23 5.40 7.93 -4.66
N GLU A 24 5.28 6.95 -3.77
CA GLU A 24 3.98 6.40 -3.37
C GLU A 24 3.07 7.49 -2.79
N VAL A 25 3.61 8.31 -1.88
CA VAL A 25 2.87 9.41 -1.27
C VAL A 25 2.46 10.46 -2.32
N ARG A 26 3.34 10.80 -3.26
CA ARG A 26 3.01 11.72 -4.37
C ARG A 26 1.89 11.18 -5.24
N GLU A 27 1.89 9.88 -5.53
CA GLU A 27 0.84 9.28 -6.32
C GLU A 27 -0.52 9.38 -5.59
N ILE A 28 -0.57 9.08 -4.29
CA ILE A 28 -1.78 9.25 -3.49
C ILE A 28 -2.22 10.73 -3.47
N LEU A 29 -1.26 11.66 -3.37
CA LEU A 29 -1.51 13.11 -3.43
C LEU A 29 -2.02 13.62 -4.78
N SER A 30 -1.80 12.86 -5.86
CA SER A 30 -2.28 13.23 -7.20
C SER A 30 -3.76 12.97 -7.43
N TYR A 31 -4.39 12.13 -6.61
CA TYR A 31 -5.84 11.88 -6.67
C TYR A 31 -6.60 13.03 -6.01
N GLU A 32 -7.74 13.40 -6.60
CA GLU A 32 -8.64 14.41 -6.02
C GLU A 32 -9.11 14.00 -4.62
N ASP A 33 -9.36 15.00 -3.78
CA ASP A 33 -9.84 14.80 -2.42
C ASP A 33 -11.16 14.01 -2.40
N GLU A 34 -11.34 13.23 -1.34
CA GLU A 34 -12.52 12.34 -1.13
C GLU A 34 -12.71 11.24 -2.18
N THR A 35 -11.77 11.03 -3.10
CA THR A 35 -11.81 9.90 -4.05
C THR A 35 -11.30 8.60 -3.43
N ALA A 36 -11.64 7.46 -4.06
CA ALA A 36 -11.14 6.16 -3.62
C ALA A 36 -9.60 6.09 -3.63
N GLY A 37 -8.92 6.69 -4.62
CA GLY A 37 -7.45 6.73 -4.69
C GLY A 37 -6.80 7.58 -3.60
N ARG A 38 -7.49 8.62 -3.13
CA ARG A 38 -7.06 9.46 -2.01
C ARG A 38 -7.15 8.75 -0.67
N LEU A 39 -8.14 7.89 -0.51
CA LEU A 39 -8.48 7.20 0.75
C LEU A 39 -7.93 5.76 0.83
N MET A 40 -7.39 5.20 -0.25
CA MET A 40 -6.94 3.81 -0.27
C MET A 40 -5.66 3.60 0.54
N ASN A 41 -5.53 2.40 1.10
CA ASN A 41 -4.28 1.86 1.61
C ASN A 41 -3.76 0.80 0.63
N ARG A 42 -2.46 0.83 0.32
CA ARG A 42 -1.78 -0.11 -0.59
C ARG A 42 -1.28 -1.37 0.11
N ASP A 43 -1.22 -1.36 1.44
CA ASP A 43 -0.78 -2.49 2.27
C ASP A 43 -1.89 -3.54 2.39
N VAL A 44 -2.14 -4.24 1.28
CA VAL A 44 -3.14 -5.30 1.20
C VAL A 44 -2.49 -6.65 0.89
N ALA A 45 -2.94 -7.69 1.57
CA ALA A 45 -2.49 -9.05 1.32
C ALA A 45 -3.18 -9.62 0.07
N ALA A 46 -2.39 -9.88 -0.98
CA ALA A 46 -2.86 -10.48 -2.24
C ALA A 46 -2.24 -11.87 -2.48
N LEU A 47 -3.10 -12.84 -2.76
CA LEU A 47 -2.74 -14.24 -3.04
C LEU A 47 -2.79 -14.51 -4.54
N ARG A 48 -1.97 -15.43 -5.04
CA ARG A 48 -2.04 -15.89 -6.42
C ARG A 48 -3.11 -16.96 -6.59
N ARG A 49 -3.93 -16.86 -7.65
CA ARG A 49 -5.03 -17.81 -7.92
C ARG A 49 -4.63 -19.29 -8.00
N TYR A 50 -3.36 -19.58 -8.25
CA TYR A 50 -2.83 -20.94 -8.43
C TYR A 50 -2.09 -21.46 -7.20
N TRP A 51 -2.04 -20.70 -6.11
CA TRP A 51 -1.46 -21.17 -4.85
C TRP A 51 -2.36 -22.19 -4.17
N THR A 52 -1.72 -23.20 -3.61
CA THR A 52 -2.33 -24.10 -2.64
C THR A 52 -2.59 -23.37 -1.32
N VAL A 53 -3.46 -23.95 -0.49
CA VAL A 53 -3.74 -23.43 0.85
C VAL A 53 -2.46 -23.31 1.69
N SER A 54 -1.53 -24.27 1.55
CA SER A 54 -0.27 -24.26 2.30
C SER A 54 0.62 -23.07 1.90
N GLU A 55 0.76 -22.82 0.60
CA GLU A 55 1.53 -21.68 0.08
C GLU A 55 0.93 -20.34 0.53
N ALA A 56 -0.40 -20.21 0.44
CA ALA A 56 -1.09 -19.01 0.89
C ALA A 56 -0.89 -18.76 2.40
N LEU A 57 -1.00 -19.79 3.24
CA LEU A 57 -0.78 -19.66 4.68
C LEU A 57 0.65 -19.29 5.03
N ASN A 58 1.64 -19.84 4.33
CA ASN A 58 3.04 -19.48 4.54
C ASN A 58 3.31 -18.02 4.17
N TYR A 59 2.74 -17.54 3.06
CA TYR A 59 2.85 -16.13 2.65
C TYR A 59 2.17 -15.19 3.66
N ILE A 60 0.97 -15.53 4.13
CA ILE A 60 0.27 -14.71 5.14
C ILE A 60 1.10 -14.62 6.41
N ARG A 61 1.74 -15.72 6.84
CA ARG A 61 2.62 -15.71 8.01
C ARG A 61 3.83 -14.81 7.81
N SER A 62 4.47 -14.84 6.64
CA SER A 62 5.62 -13.97 6.38
C SER A 62 5.26 -12.48 6.40
N LEU A 63 4.07 -12.10 5.93
CA LEU A 63 3.60 -10.71 6.00
C LEU A 63 3.41 -10.23 7.44
N VAL A 64 2.83 -11.08 8.29
CA VAL A 64 2.63 -10.76 9.72
C VAL A 64 3.97 -10.68 10.47
N GLU A 65 4.92 -11.56 10.14
CA GLU A 65 6.27 -11.52 10.73
C GLU A 65 7.07 -10.28 10.33
N ALA A 66 6.83 -9.75 9.14
CA ALA A 66 7.49 -8.56 8.63
C ALA A 66 6.86 -7.24 9.10
N ASP A 67 5.76 -7.29 9.85
CA ASP A 67 4.95 -6.12 10.26
C ASP A 67 4.48 -5.26 9.07
N GLU A 68 4.41 -5.87 7.87
CA GLU A 68 4.04 -5.20 6.62
C GLU A 68 2.53 -4.94 6.50
N THR A 69 1.73 -5.41 7.46
CA THR A 69 0.27 -5.24 7.44
C THR A 69 -0.27 -5.05 8.86
N GLU A 70 -1.00 -3.96 9.12
CA GLU A 70 -1.59 -3.69 10.45
C GLU A 70 -2.53 -4.82 10.92
N THR A 71 -3.47 -5.28 10.07
CA THR A 71 -4.34 -6.44 10.35
C THR A 71 -4.96 -7.02 9.07
N ILE A 72 -4.75 -8.31 8.81
CA ILE A 72 -5.29 -9.00 7.62
C ILE A 72 -6.71 -9.54 7.90
N HIS A 73 -7.73 -8.78 7.52
CA HIS A 73 -9.14 -9.23 7.56
C HIS A 73 -9.65 -9.77 6.22
N TYR A 74 -9.09 -9.26 5.14
CA TYR A 74 -9.47 -9.62 3.77
C TYR A 74 -8.23 -10.05 3.01
N LEU A 75 -8.42 -11.05 2.16
CA LEU A 75 -7.40 -11.57 1.25
C LEU A 75 -7.93 -11.40 -0.17
N TYR A 76 -7.17 -10.73 -1.01
CA TYR A 76 -7.50 -10.59 -2.42
C TYR A 76 -6.84 -11.72 -3.21
N VAL A 77 -7.50 -12.20 -4.26
CA VAL A 77 -6.91 -13.21 -5.16
C VAL A 77 -6.70 -12.57 -6.51
N ILE A 78 -5.45 -12.54 -6.95
CA ILE A 78 -5.06 -11.95 -8.23
C ILE A 78 -4.52 -13.00 -9.20
N ASP A 79 -4.68 -12.72 -10.48
CA ASP A 79 -4.04 -13.49 -11.55
C ASP A 79 -2.62 -12.99 -11.89
N ARG A 80 -2.09 -13.35 -13.07
CA ARG A 80 -0.75 -12.95 -13.52
C ARG A 80 -0.70 -11.51 -14.03
N ASP A 81 -1.84 -10.98 -14.48
CA ASP A 81 -1.99 -9.64 -15.02
C ASP A 81 -2.40 -8.64 -13.93
N TYR A 82 -2.35 -9.06 -12.65
CA TYR A 82 -2.76 -8.27 -11.48
C TYR A 82 -4.23 -7.85 -11.54
N ARG A 83 -5.08 -8.72 -12.09
CA ARG A 83 -6.54 -8.57 -12.11
C ARG A 83 -7.20 -9.45 -11.06
#